data_AF-A0A944A1H8-F1
#
_entry.id   AF-A0A944A1H8-F1
#
_cell.length_a   1.000
_cell.length_b   1.000
_cell.length_c   1.000
_cell.angle_alpha   90.00
_cell.angle_beta   90.00
_cell.angle_gamma   90.00
#
_symmetry.space_group_name_H-M   'P 1'
#
loop_
_entity.id
_entity.type
_entity.pdbx_description
1 polymer ?
#
loop_
_entity_poly.entity_id
_entity_poly.type
_entity_poly.pdbx_seq_one_letter_code
_entity_poly.pdbx_strand_id
1 'polypeptide(L)'
;MDKKHSGNAKSNFDKLASDLTIKERKDILNRVNPADIEIKIPSEGDYNDKKAEKERLAETKKGLVRQFKKEPFFRKFVVWLKSFILNVSVEEVYNNAVIGALARRIEVLYPGLIDYKRRIIGNTMYKELCGLQRSQELFKNQLRLADADSGVFYFLLCRQLYPEFMESVKKVCDPFQINFDKPLGQEARNNFLNKIDDMLASMGNDMREKIGAISQSYEWLKMFSKLSISVILNKFSMTGDNHSCLFVQVKNDFTEFFKILCSKNNITDEFISSLLLTSYGNKNLWKESSPECSQEDMAKIVEAASVEISNINMFCRKYPLRDFGKVINENSLFIPELFSTGDNWFAKFREQWRIVFDQRWRMWNKEYKREELKKKQKVYFGINDFQKFPYHPWRKYEDEFPFRFDLSLGFINYYFKQEYLKYASILNVVSLEGNFQIKENRHEFTDLVADFNDIMDKIDVLVGQVALGGEYGSEFMRYDGSVKSNSSKEKLRIVINEIEEAASYITELFINSSHKFQNLVSAMLGEFSTVYYGPLTNLNKIMGRDNVEFRETLSKFSHSMKYAGEIINALKEIDSYRV
;
A
#
# COMPACT_ATOMS: atom_id res chain seq x y z
N MET A 1 62.86 26.67 6.91
CA MET A 1 62.18 26.77 8.21
C MET A 1 60.87 26.01 8.13
N ASP A 2 60.88 24.87 8.81
CA ASP A 2 59.90 23.80 8.83
C ASP A 2 58.49 24.21 9.26
N LYS A 3 57.47 23.70 8.56
CA LYS A 3 56.16 23.43 9.15
C LYS A 3 56.00 21.92 9.29
N LYS A 4 56.11 21.46 10.54
CA LYS A 4 55.92 20.07 10.97
C LYS A 4 54.49 19.59 10.68
N HIS A 5 54.38 18.50 9.93
CA HIS A 5 53.23 17.61 9.95
C HIS A 5 53.21 16.82 11.27
N SER A 6 52.06 16.80 11.96
CA SER A 6 51.77 15.82 13.00
C SER A 6 50.73 14.85 12.44
N GLY A 7 51.19 13.64 12.12
CA GLY A 7 50.38 12.54 11.61
C GLY A 7 49.49 11.94 12.70
N ASN A 8 48.25 11.66 12.33
CA ASN A 8 47.32 10.84 13.11
C ASN A 8 47.78 9.37 13.01
N ALA A 9 48.01 8.72 14.14
CA ALA A 9 48.34 7.31 14.22
C ALA A 9 47.12 6.46 13.81
N LYS A 10 47.03 6.13 12.51
CA LYS A 10 46.18 5.01 12.05
C LYS A 10 46.74 3.73 12.67
N SER A 11 45.87 2.99 13.36
CA SER A 11 46.18 1.69 13.96
C SER A 11 46.82 0.77 12.92
N ASN A 12 47.91 0.09 13.29
CA ASN A 12 48.62 -0.86 12.41
C ASN A 12 47.71 -1.96 11.86
N PHE A 13 46.55 -2.19 12.49
CA PHE A 13 45.52 -3.12 12.04
C PHE A 13 44.85 -2.66 10.73
N ASP A 14 44.61 -1.36 10.56
CA ASP A 14 43.96 -0.80 9.36
C ASP A 14 44.89 -0.85 8.15
N LYS A 15 46.22 -0.74 8.36
CA LYS A 15 47.23 -0.95 7.32
C LYS A 15 47.36 -2.42 6.92
N LEU A 16 47.29 -3.33 7.90
CA LEU A 16 47.31 -4.78 7.63
C LEU A 16 46.03 -5.26 6.92
N ALA A 17 44.87 -4.69 7.22
CA ALA A 17 43.60 -5.01 6.57
C ALA A 17 43.50 -4.44 5.14
N SER A 18 44.15 -3.29 4.88
CA SER A 18 44.17 -2.69 3.53
C SER A 18 45.10 -3.40 2.55
N ASP A 19 46.15 -4.06 3.04
CA ASP A 19 47.18 -4.70 2.21
C ASP A 19 46.86 -6.16 1.83
N LEU A 20 45.78 -6.73 2.37
CA LEU A 20 45.32 -8.09 2.03
C LEU A 20 44.50 -8.10 0.75
N THR A 21 44.95 -8.89 -0.23
CA THR A 21 44.20 -9.11 -1.48
C THR A 21 42.92 -9.92 -1.24
N ILE A 22 41.94 -9.79 -2.15
CA ILE A 22 40.62 -10.44 -2.06
C ILE A 22 40.75 -11.97 -1.93
N LYS A 23 41.78 -12.57 -2.55
CA LYS A 23 42.09 -14.00 -2.41
C LYS A 23 42.58 -14.36 -1.02
N GLU A 24 43.47 -13.56 -0.43
CA GLU A 24 43.99 -13.80 0.93
C GLU A 24 42.89 -13.62 1.98
N ARG A 25 41.95 -12.68 1.80
CA ARG A 25 40.76 -12.56 2.67
C ARG A 25 39.88 -13.80 2.61
N LYS A 26 39.65 -14.36 1.42
CA LYS A 26 38.90 -15.62 1.26
C LYS A 26 39.63 -16.80 1.87
N ASP A 27 40.95 -16.85 1.78
CA ASP A 27 41.77 -17.93 2.34
C ASP A 27 41.83 -17.86 3.88
N ILE A 28 41.83 -16.65 4.45
CA ILE A 28 41.71 -16.43 5.90
C ILE A 28 40.30 -16.80 6.38
N LEU A 29 39.24 -16.40 5.66
CA LEU A 29 37.86 -16.79 5.96
C LEU A 29 37.65 -18.31 5.89
N ASN A 30 38.33 -18.99 4.96
CA ASN A 30 38.27 -20.45 4.85
C ASN A 30 39.14 -21.18 5.88
N ARG A 31 40.21 -20.54 6.40
CA ARG A 31 41.03 -21.07 7.51
C ARG A 31 40.42 -20.81 8.89
N VAL A 32 39.47 -19.90 9.01
CA VAL A 32 38.61 -19.78 10.19
C VAL A 32 37.55 -20.88 10.10
N ASN A 33 37.91 -22.06 10.60
CA ASN A 33 37.00 -23.19 10.71
C ASN A 33 35.80 -22.77 11.59
N PRO A 34 34.54 -22.94 11.13
CA PRO A 34 33.35 -22.59 11.92
C PRO A 34 33.20 -23.39 13.22
N ALA A 35 34.02 -24.45 13.40
CA ALA A 35 34.04 -25.31 14.57
C ALA A 35 34.89 -24.77 15.75
N ASP A 36 35.82 -23.83 15.51
CA ASP A 36 36.71 -23.31 16.57
C ASP A 36 36.26 -21.96 17.14
N ILE A 37 35.11 -21.44 16.69
CA ILE A 37 34.38 -20.34 17.35
C ILE A 37 33.09 -20.91 17.95
N GLU A 38 33.22 -21.91 18.82
CA GLU A 38 32.22 -22.16 19.86
C GLU A 38 32.30 -21.05 20.94
N ILE A 39 32.06 -19.81 20.54
CA ILE A 39 31.41 -18.90 21.48
C ILE A 39 29.97 -19.39 21.48
N LYS A 40 29.56 -20.05 22.57
CA LYS A 40 28.18 -20.48 22.81
C LYS A 40 27.22 -19.33 22.54
N ILE A 41 26.74 -19.27 21.31
CA ILE A 41 25.53 -18.55 20.91
C ILE A 41 24.42 -19.45 21.44
N PRO A 42 23.62 -19.05 22.44
CA PRO A 42 22.40 -19.77 22.76
C PRO A 42 21.44 -19.49 21.58
N SER A 43 21.45 -20.42 20.62
CA SER A 43 20.39 -20.55 19.63
C SER A 43 19.22 -21.29 20.27
N GLU A 44 18.04 -20.94 19.79
CA GLU A 44 16.76 -21.66 19.92
C GLU A 44 16.01 -21.62 21.26
N GLY A 45 14.78 -21.11 21.10
CA GLY A 45 13.57 -21.33 21.88
C GLY A 45 13.71 -22.01 23.23
N ASP A 46 13.53 -21.23 24.29
CA ASP A 46 12.96 -21.77 25.50
C ASP A 46 11.66 -21.03 25.83
N TYR A 47 10.54 -21.63 25.41
CA TYR A 47 9.21 -21.32 25.94
C TYR A 47 9.15 -21.42 27.47
N ASN A 48 10.17 -22.02 28.11
CA ASN A 48 10.34 -22.02 29.57
C ASN A 48 10.75 -20.67 30.16
N ASP A 49 11.35 -19.74 29.41
CA ASP A 49 11.85 -18.49 30.02
C ASP A 49 10.69 -17.53 30.35
N LYS A 50 9.62 -17.49 29.55
CA LYS A 50 8.41 -16.68 29.86
C LYS A 50 7.63 -17.23 31.06
N LYS A 51 7.66 -18.55 31.30
CA LYS A 51 7.00 -19.20 32.45
C LYS A 51 7.85 -19.07 33.72
N ALA A 52 9.16 -19.30 33.62
CA ALA A 52 10.13 -19.06 34.68
C ALA A 52 10.22 -17.57 35.07
N GLU A 53 10.04 -16.65 34.12
CA GLU A 53 10.01 -15.21 34.35
C GLU A 53 8.71 -14.77 35.04
N LYS A 54 7.55 -15.30 34.63
CA LYS A 54 6.28 -15.11 35.36
C LYS A 54 6.32 -15.69 36.78
N GLU A 55 6.96 -16.85 36.97
CA GLU A 55 7.17 -17.47 38.29
C GLU A 55 8.13 -16.65 39.15
N ARG A 56 9.24 -16.13 38.61
CA ARG A 56 10.16 -15.19 39.30
C ARG A 56 9.48 -13.87 39.66
N LEU A 57 8.63 -13.33 38.79
CA LEU A 57 7.78 -12.16 39.05
C LEU A 57 6.77 -12.42 40.20
N ALA A 58 6.18 -13.62 40.25
CA ALA A 58 5.27 -14.04 41.31
C ALA A 58 5.99 -14.29 42.66
N GLU A 59 7.23 -14.77 42.62
CA GLU A 59 8.08 -14.94 43.81
C GLU A 59 8.61 -13.60 44.36
N THR A 60 8.93 -12.63 43.49
CA THR A 60 9.43 -11.31 43.90
C THR A 60 8.33 -10.44 44.53
N LYS A 61 7.06 -10.65 44.16
CA LYS A 61 5.90 -10.06 44.84
C LYS A 61 5.73 -10.52 46.30
N LYS A 62 6.36 -11.64 46.72
CA LYS A 62 6.34 -12.12 48.11
C LYS A 62 7.43 -11.42 48.96
N GLY A 63 7.38 -10.08 48.99
CA GLY A 63 7.73 -9.24 50.14
C GLY A 63 9.22 -8.98 50.43
N LEU A 64 9.56 -7.69 50.49
CA LEU A 64 10.79 -7.14 51.09
C LEU A 64 11.11 -7.79 52.45
N VAL A 65 10.06 -8.09 53.23
CA VAL A 65 10.09 -8.77 54.53
C VAL A 65 10.71 -10.16 54.48
N ARG A 66 10.47 -10.95 53.41
CA ARG A 66 11.06 -12.29 53.28
C ARG A 66 12.54 -12.23 52.92
N GLN A 67 12.95 -11.24 52.13
CA GLN A 67 14.36 -11.00 51.82
C GLN A 67 15.12 -10.51 53.05
N PHE A 68 14.55 -9.58 53.81
CA PHE A 68 15.11 -9.11 55.07
C PHE A 68 15.28 -10.24 56.11
N LYS A 69 14.33 -11.19 56.19
CA LYS A 69 14.43 -12.36 57.07
C LYS A 69 15.59 -13.30 56.74
N LYS A 70 16.10 -13.31 55.51
CA LYS A 70 17.24 -14.16 55.08
C LYS A 70 18.62 -13.51 55.32
N GLU A 71 18.68 -12.24 55.69
CA GLU A 71 19.94 -11.52 55.89
C GLU A 71 20.66 -11.89 57.20
N PRO A 72 22.00 -11.70 57.29
CA PRO A 72 22.77 -11.94 58.51
C PRO A 72 22.28 -11.08 59.69
N PHE A 73 22.40 -11.62 60.91
CA PHE A 73 21.95 -10.97 62.14
C PHE A 73 22.49 -9.54 62.31
N PHE A 74 23.78 -9.32 62.05
CA PHE A 74 24.41 -8.01 62.14
C PHE A 74 23.80 -6.98 61.17
N ARG A 75 23.45 -7.39 59.95
CA ARG A 75 22.85 -6.49 58.97
C ARG A 75 21.41 -6.11 59.36
N LYS A 76 20.66 -7.05 59.92
CA LYS A 76 19.32 -6.79 60.50
C LYS A 76 19.38 -5.81 61.66
N PHE A 77 20.35 -5.97 62.56
CA PHE A 77 20.56 -5.09 63.70
C PHE A 77 20.91 -3.66 63.26
N VAL A 78 21.80 -3.50 62.29
CA VAL A 78 22.19 -2.17 61.76
C VAL A 78 21.01 -1.47 61.06
N VAL A 79 20.20 -2.20 60.30
CA VAL A 79 19.00 -1.64 59.65
C VAL A 79 17.94 -1.24 60.69
N TRP A 80 17.75 -2.07 61.72
CA TRP A 80 16.85 -1.77 62.84
C TRP A 80 17.30 -0.53 63.63
N LEU A 81 18.59 -0.43 63.96
CA LEU A 81 19.15 0.72 64.67
C LEU A 81 19.01 2.02 63.85
N LYS A 82 19.26 1.97 62.55
CA LYS A 82 19.04 3.11 61.65
C LYS A 82 17.56 3.48 61.51
N SER A 83 16.67 2.50 61.43
CA SER A 83 15.21 2.70 61.42
C SER A 83 14.73 3.41 62.68
N PHE A 84 15.26 3.01 63.84
CA PHE A 84 14.97 3.64 65.13
C PHE A 84 15.46 5.09 65.22
N ILE A 85 16.69 5.37 64.75
CA ILE A 85 17.27 6.72 64.79
C ILE A 85 16.62 7.67 63.77
N LEU A 86 16.26 7.16 62.59
CA LEU A 86 15.68 7.96 61.50
C LEU A 86 14.15 8.08 61.59
N ASN A 87 13.50 7.34 62.49
CA ASN A 87 12.04 7.22 62.59
C ASN A 87 11.37 6.82 61.25
N VAL A 88 12.01 5.90 60.53
CA VAL A 88 11.59 5.40 59.21
C VAL A 88 11.38 3.89 59.32
N SER A 89 10.45 3.32 58.55
CA SER A 89 10.17 1.88 58.61
C SER A 89 11.41 1.02 58.30
N VAL A 90 11.55 -0.13 58.97
CA VAL A 90 12.66 -1.09 58.74
C VAL A 90 12.75 -1.51 57.27
N GLU A 91 11.59 -1.63 56.61
CA GLU A 91 11.47 -1.97 55.20
C GLU A 91 12.05 -0.89 54.29
N GLU A 92 11.77 0.37 54.57
CA GLU A 92 12.28 1.50 53.80
C GLU A 92 13.79 1.71 53.99
N VAL A 93 14.30 1.53 55.21
CA VAL A 93 15.76 1.55 55.48
C VAL A 93 16.45 0.39 54.75
N TYR A 94 15.83 -0.79 54.71
CA TYR A 94 16.35 -1.93 53.97
C TYR A 94 16.33 -1.71 52.46
N ASN A 95 15.23 -1.19 51.91
CA ASN A 95 15.09 -0.81 50.50
C ASN A 95 16.20 0.16 50.08
N ASN A 96 16.41 1.22 50.86
CA ASN A 96 17.44 2.23 50.61
C ASN A 96 18.86 1.64 50.69
N ALA A 97 19.12 0.71 51.61
CA ALA A 97 20.41 0.03 51.71
C ALA A 97 20.70 -0.88 50.50
N VAL A 98 19.68 -1.61 50.02
CA VAL A 98 19.79 -2.47 48.83
C VAL A 98 19.99 -1.64 47.57
N ILE A 99 19.20 -0.58 47.39
CA ILE A 99 19.31 0.34 46.25
C ILE A 99 20.67 1.05 46.27
N GLY A 100 21.12 1.54 47.42
CA GLY A 100 22.42 2.22 47.52
C GLY A 100 23.63 1.32 47.30
N ALA A 101 23.52 0.01 47.55
CA ALA A 101 24.56 -0.97 47.19
C ALA A 101 24.55 -1.28 45.68
N LEU A 102 23.35 -1.39 45.10
CA LEU A 102 23.15 -1.64 43.68
C LEU A 102 23.57 -0.42 42.83
N ALA A 103 23.24 0.79 43.27
CA ALA A 103 23.65 2.04 42.63
C ALA A 103 25.17 2.21 42.63
N ARG A 104 25.85 1.93 43.76
CA ARG A 104 27.32 1.93 43.82
C ARG A 104 27.95 0.91 42.87
N ARG A 105 27.35 -0.27 42.72
CA ARG A 105 27.81 -1.27 41.75
C ARG A 105 27.67 -0.75 40.31
N ILE A 106 26.56 -0.10 39.99
CA ILE A 106 26.34 0.52 38.67
C ILE A 106 27.35 1.65 38.43
N GLU A 107 27.62 2.53 39.40
CA GLU A 107 28.60 3.62 39.27
C GLU A 107 30.03 3.12 38.99
N VAL A 108 30.43 2.02 39.64
CA VAL A 108 31.76 1.42 39.45
C VAL A 108 31.88 0.73 38.10
N LEU A 109 30.86 -0.01 37.68
CA LEU A 109 30.89 -0.76 36.42
C LEU A 109 30.60 0.12 35.20
N TYR A 110 29.83 1.20 35.36
CA TYR A 110 29.37 2.09 34.29
C TYR A 110 29.56 3.56 34.70
N PRO A 111 30.80 4.08 34.64
CA PRO A 111 31.10 5.44 35.06
C PRO A 111 30.35 6.49 34.22
N GLY A 112 29.81 7.50 34.91
CA GLY A 112 29.08 8.61 34.27
C GLY A 112 27.65 8.28 33.81
N LEU A 113 27.15 7.07 34.12
CA LEU A 113 25.76 6.69 33.85
C LEU A 113 24.79 7.33 34.86
N ILE A 114 25.11 7.23 36.16
CA ILE A 114 24.41 7.87 37.27
C ILE A 114 25.38 8.40 38.31
N ASP A 115 24.93 9.38 39.09
CA ASP A 115 25.49 9.75 40.39
C ASP A 115 24.34 9.69 41.41
N TYR A 116 24.34 8.62 42.21
CA TYR A 116 23.32 8.31 43.20
C TYR A 116 23.37 9.25 44.40
N LYS A 117 24.56 9.79 44.74
CA LYS A 117 24.69 10.76 45.83
C LYS A 117 23.95 12.05 45.49
N ARG A 118 24.04 12.49 44.24
CA ARG A 118 23.33 13.68 43.72
C ARG A 118 21.96 13.36 43.14
N ARG A 119 21.58 12.08 43.05
CA ARG A 119 20.36 11.57 42.39
C ARG A 119 20.21 12.09 40.95
N ILE A 120 21.31 12.08 40.20
CA ILE A 120 21.37 12.54 38.81
C ILE A 120 21.70 11.39 37.84
N ILE A 121 21.12 11.47 36.65
CA ILE A 121 21.56 10.75 35.46
C ILE A 121 22.66 11.56 34.79
N GLY A 122 23.75 10.89 34.41
CA GLY A 122 24.96 11.54 33.90
C GLY A 122 25.08 11.59 32.37
N ASN A 123 26.19 12.19 31.93
CA ASN A 123 26.48 12.48 30.52
C ASN A 123 26.62 11.22 29.64
N THR A 124 27.05 10.08 30.21
CA THR A 124 27.16 8.82 29.46
C THR A 124 25.79 8.34 29.02
N MET A 125 24.79 8.41 29.91
CA MET A 125 23.40 8.05 29.56
C MET A 125 22.82 9.01 28.53
N TYR A 126 23.11 10.31 28.64
CA TYR A 126 22.68 11.31 27.65
C TYR A 126 23.16 10.97 26.24
N LYS A 127 24.45 10.65 26.06
CA LYS A 127 25.01 10.27 24.76
C LYS A 127 24.37 9.00 24.18
N GLU A 128 24.14 8.00 25.02
CA GLU A 128 23.48 6.76 24.62
C GLU A 128 22.01 7.00 24.21
N LEU A 129 21.30 7.88 24.93
CA LEU A 129 19.93 8.30 24.57
C LEU A 129 19.90 9.07 23.23
N CYS A 130 20.89 9.92 22.95
CA CYS A 130 21.01 10.56 21.63
C CYS A 130 21.21 9.52 20.51
N GLY A 131 22.01 8.47 20.76
CA GLY A 131 22.17 7.34 19.84
C GLY A 131 20.84 6.63 19.56
N LEU A 132 20.09 6.32 20.62
CA LEU A 132 18.77 5.68 20.49
C LEU A 132 17.74 6.57 19.78
N GLN A 133 17.78 7.90 19.99
CA GLN A 133 16.90 8.84 19.29
C GLN A 133 17.14 8.79 17.78
N ARG A 134 18.42 8.76 17.35
CA ARG A 134 18.77 8.62 15.93
C ARG A 134 18.21 7.31 15.35
N SER A 135 18.34 6.20 16.08
CA SER A 135 17.78 4.92 15.65
C SER A 135 16.24 4.97 15.56
N GLN A 136 15.54 5.69 16.45
CA GLN A 136 14.09 5.88 16.37
C GLN A 136 13.66 6.66 15.11
N GLU A 137 14.37 7.74 14.80
CA GLU A 137 14.02 8.63 13.70
C GLU A 137 14.09 7.91 12.35
N LEU A 138 15.02 6.97 12.19
CA LEU A 138 15.14 6.14 11.00
C LEU A 138 13.85 5.38 10.67
N PHE A 139 13.15 4.84 11.68
CA PHE A 139 11.98 3.96 11.49
C PHE A 139 10.63 4.66 11.57
N LYS A 140 10.56 5.89 12.09
CA LYS A 140 9.29 6.61 12.34
C LYS A 140 8.43 6.73 11.09
N ASN A 141 9.02 7.08 9.95
CA ASN A 141 8.27 7.31 8.71
C ASN A 141 7.70 6.00 8.13
N GLN A 142 8.52 4.95 8.10
CA GLN A 142 8.19 3.64 7.54
C GLN A 142 7.14 2.95 8.40
N LEU A 143 7.25 3.04 9.74
CA LEU A 143 6.24 2.53 10.65
C LEU A 143 4.92 3.29 10.54
N ARG A 144 4.95 4.61 10.34
CA ARG A 144 3.73 5.40 10.12
C ARG A 144 2.99 4.94 8.87
N LEU A 145 3.72 4.70 7.78
CA LEU A 145 3.15 4.20 6.52
C LEU A 145 2.65 2.76 6.67
N ALA A 146 3.41 1.89 7.31
CA ALA A 146 3.01 0.52 7.55
C ALA A 146 1.85 0.39 8.56
N ASP A 147 1.66 1.34 9.48
CA ASP A 147 0.53 1.31 10.40
C ASP A 147 -0.79 1.68 9.70
N ALA A 148 -0.73 2.57 8.70
CA ALA A 148 -1.88 2.88 7.85
C ALA A 148 -2.36 1.62 7.11
N ASP A 149 -1.42 0.85 6.53
CA ASP A 149 -1.71 -0.32 5.71
C ASP A 149 -1.11 -1.61 6.29
N SER A 150 -1.37 -1.88 7.58
CA SER A 150 -0.74 -3.03 8.26
C SER A 150 -1.06 -4.40 7.64
N GLY A 151 -2.16 -4.53 6.89
CA GLY A 151 -2.45 -5.72 6.09
C GLY A 151 -1.45 -5.96 4.96
N VAL A 152 -1.01 -4.89 4.28
CA VAL A 152 -0.02 -4.93 3.19
C VAL A 152 1.32 -5.41 3.71
N PHE A 153 1.73 -4.94 4.89
CA PHE A 153 2.95 -5.40 5.55
C PHE A 153 2.96 -6.92 5.74
N TYR A 154 1.91 -7.49 6.34
CA TYR A 154 1.83 -8.95 6.55
C TYR A 154 1.74 -9.73 5.24
N PHE A 155 1.09 -9.17 4.22
CA PHE A 155 1.04 -9.78 2.88
C PHE A 155 2.43 -9.85 2.24
N LEU A 156 3.20 -8.77 2.28
CA LEU A 156 4.57 -8.72 1.75
C LEU A 156 5.51 -9.62 2.56
N LEU A 157 5.36 -9.66 3.88
CA LEU A 157 6.11 -10.56 4.74
C LEU A 157 5.88 -12.03 4.39
N CYS A 158 4.61 -12.44 4.23
CA CYS A 158 4.30 -13.81 3.82
C CYS A 158 4.82 -14.12 2.41
N ARG A 159 4.82 -13.13 1.51
CA ARG A 159 5.40 -13.27 0.16
C ARG A 159 6.90 -13.49 0.20
N GLN A 160 7.62 -12.82 1.09
CA GLN A 160 9.07 -13.00 1.23
C GLN A 160 9.43 -14.32 1.89
N LEU A 161 8.71 -14.72 2.94
CA LEU A 161 9.02 -15.93 3.72
C LEU A 161 8.48 -17.22 3.09
N TYR A 162 7.32 -17.15 2.43
CA TYR A 162 6.59 -18.32 1.92
C TYR A 162 6.01 -18.04 0.53
N PRO A 163 6.86 -17.80 -0.49
CA PRO A 163 6.40 -17.49 -1.85
C PRO A 163 5.54 -18.61 -2.44
N GLU A 164 5.90 -19.88 -2.22
CA GLU A 164 5.15 -21.04 -2.72
C GLU A 164 3.71 -21.10 -2.18
N PHE A 165 3.53 -20.76 -0.89
CA PHE A 165 2.20 -20.67 -0.29
C PHE A 165 1.40 -19.55 -0.96
N MET A 166 1.98 -18.37 -1.14
CA MET A 166 1.31 -17.24 -1.80
C MET A 166 0.91 -17.57 -3.24
N GLU A 167 1.76 -18.25 -4.01
CA GLU A 167 1.46 -18.71 -5.36
C GLU A 167 0.34 -19.76 -5.39
N SER A 168 0.34 -20.70 -4.44
CA SER A 168 -0.71 -21.70 -4.32
C SER A 168 -2.08 -21.07 -4.07
N VAL A 169 -2.14 -20.05 -3.21
CA VAL A 169 -3.37 -19.29 -2.94
C VAL A 169 -3.80 -18.56 -4.20
N LYS A 170 -2.89 -17.80 -4.82
CA LYS A 170 -3.17 -17.07 -6.09
C LYS A 170 -3.71 -18.00 -7.17
N LYS A 171 -3.10 -19.17 -7.34
CA LYS A 171 -3.51 -20.14 -8.36
C LYS A 171 -4.92 -20.63 -8.12
N VAL A 172 -5.37 -20.87 -6.90
CA VAL A 172 -6.72 -21.41 -6.68
C VAL A 172 -7.80 -20.33 -6.67
N CYS A 173 -7.43 -19.09 -6.34
CA CYS A 173 -8.37 -17.98 -6.25
C CYS A 173 -8.38 -17.04 -7.47
N ASP A 174 -7.61 -17.30 -8.52
CA ASP A 174 -7.59 -16.45 -9.72
C ASP A 174 -8.88 -16.61 -10.56
N PRO A 175 -9.73 -15.57 -10.68
CA PRO A 175 -10.93 -15.63 -11.52
C PRO A 175 -10.61 -15.86 -13.01
N PHE A 176 -9.40 -15.50 -13.46
CA PHE A 176 -8.96 -15.67 -14.85
C PHE A 176 -8.73 -17.12 -15.27
N GLN A 177 -8.84 -18.08 -14.35
CA GLN A 177 -8.88 -19.49 -14.71
C GLN A 177 -10.19 -19.91 -15.37
N ILE A 178 -11.25 -19.10 -15.21
CA ILE A 178 -12.56 -19.35 -15.82
C ILE A 178 -12.65 -18.57 -17.12
N ASN A 179 -13.03 -19.27 -18.20
CA ASN A 179 -13.26 -18.67 -19.51
C ASN A 179 -14.39 -17.62 -19.46
N PHE A 180 -14.32 -16.63 -20.35
CA PHE A 180 -15.33 -15.55 -20.49
C PHE A 180 -16.63 -16.00 -21.19
N ASP A 181 -17.06 -17.24 -20.95
CA ASP A 181 -18.26 -17.82 -21.54
C ASP A 181 -19.51 -17.57 -20.69
N LYS A 182 -19.35 -17.40 -19.37
CA LYS A 182 -20.43 -17.10 -18.43
C LYS A 182 -20.04 -15.98 -17.48
N PRO A 183 -20.99 -15.11 -17.09
CA PRO A 183 -20.75 -14.10 -16.08
C PRO A 183 -20.51 -14.79 -14.74
N LEU A 184 -19.49 -14.34 -14.00
CA LEU A 184 -19.28 -14.79 -12.63
C LEU A 184 -20.15 -13.97 -11.68
N GLY A 185 -21.16 -14.63 -11.10
CA GLY A 185 -22.05 -14.04 -10.11
C GLY A 185 -21.44 -13.95 -8.70
N GLN A 186 -22.22 -13.40 -7.77
CA GLN A 186 -21.81 -13.25 -6.36
C GLN A 186 -21.53 -14.60 -5.67
N GLU A 187 -22.22 -15.67 -6.08
CA GLU A 187 -21.97 -17.02 -5.55
C GLU A 187 -20.56 -17.52 -5.90
N ALA A 188 -20.11 -17.30 -7.14
CA ALA A 188 -18.75 -17.64 -7.55
C ALA A 188 -17.72 -16.82 -6.77
N ARG A 189 -17.99 -15.53 -6.54
CA ARG A 189 -17.16 -14.66 -5.68
C ARG A 189 -17.03 -15.23 -4.28
N ASN A 190 -18.15 -15.60 -3.66
CA ASN A 190 -18.17 -16.17 -2.31
C ASN A 190 -17.43 -17.52 -2.26
N ASN A 191 -17.55 -18.35 -3.29
CA ASN A 191 -16.80 -19.61 -3.38
C ASN A 191 -15.28 -19.38 -3.44
N PHE A 192 -14.80 -18.38 -4.17
CA PHE A 192 -13.38 -18.03 -4.17
C PHE A 192 -12.92 -17.49 -2.81
N LEU A 193 -13.71 -16.64 -2.17
CA LEU A 193 -13.39 -16.13 -0.83
C LEU A 193 -13.34 -17.25 0.22
N ASN A 194 -14.27 -18.20 0.16
CA ASN A 194 -14.26 -19.38 1.04
C ASN A 194 -13.00 -20.24 0.80
N LYS A 195 -12.62 -20.47 -0.46
CA LYS A 195 -11.36 -21.18 -0.80
C LYS A 195 -10.13 -20.46 -0.25
N ILE A 196 -10.10 -19.12 -0.31
CA ILE A 196 -9.03 -18.32 0.30
C ILE A 196 -9.03 -18.55 1.82
N ASP A 197 -10.19 -18.40 2.47
CA ASP A 197 -10.29 -18.57 3.93
C ASP A 197 -9.87 -19.98 4.38
N ASP A 198 -10.24 -21.02 3.63
CA ASP A 198 -9.87 -22.42 3.88
C ASP A 198 -8.36 -22.64 3.75
N MET A 199 -7.72 -22.10 2.70
CA MET A 199 -6.27 -22.19 2.55
C MET A 199 -5.53 -21.44 3.66
N LEU A 200 -5.97 -20.23 3.99
CA LEU A 200 -5.38 -19.46 5.09
C LEU A 200 -5.57 -20.18 6.42
N ALA A 201 -6.71 -20.86 6.62
CA ALA A 201 -6.96 -21.68 7.80
C ALA A 201 -6.07 -22.93 7.85
N SER A 202 -5.72 -23.51 6.70
CA SER A 202 -4.80 -24.65 6.58
C SER A 202 -3.31 -24.31 6.74
N MET A 203 -2.99 -23.02 6.95
CA MET A 203 -1.61 -22.56 7.17
C MET A 203 -0.96 -23.31 8.35
N GLY A 204 0.18 -23.95 8.09
CA GLY A 204 0.91 -24.77 9.07
C GLY A 204 1.35 -23.99 10.32
N ASN A 205 1.48 -24.71 11.44
CA ASN A 205 1.81 -24.11 12.74
C ASN A 205 3.17 -23.39 12.74
N ASP A 206 4.19 -23.95 12.07
CA ASP A 206 5.52 -23.31 11.93
C ASP A 206 5.44 -21.94 11.23
N MET A 207 4.62 -21.84 10.18
CA MET A 207 4.40 -20.57 9.48
C MET A 207 3.77 -19.52 10.41
N ARG A 208 2.74 -19.92 11.16
CA ARG A 208 2.04 -19.02 12.09
C ARG A 208 2.94 -18.57 13.23
N GLU A 209 3.78 -19.46 13.76
CA GLU A 209 4.72 -19.13 14.84
C GLU A 209 5.78 -18.13 14.37
N LYS A 210 6.37 -18.33 13.19
CA LYS A 210 7.36 -17.39 12.64
C LYS A 210 6.74 -16.02 12.34
N ILE A 211 5.57 -15.97 11.71
CA ILE A 211 4.90 -14.67 11.44
C ILE A 211 4.45 -14.01 12.75
N GLY A 212 3.94 -14.77 13.71
CA GLY A 212 3.58 -14.26 15.04
C GLY A 212 4.77 -13.67 15.80
N ALA A 213 5.95 -14.29 15.71
CA ALA A 213 7.17 -13.74 16.30
C ALA A 213 7.58 -12.41 15.63
N ILE A 214 7.42 -12.30 14.32
CA ILE A 214 7.70 -11.06 13.58
C ILE A 214 6.65 -9.99 13.87
N SER A 215 5.38 -10.36 14.02
CA SER A 215 4.29 -9.48 14.47
C SER A 215 4.57 -8.87 15.85
N GLN A 216 5.07 -9.67 16.79
CA GLN A 216 5.51 -9.17 18.10
C GLN A 216 6.67 -8.18 17.98
N SER A 217 7.60 -8.43 17.05
CA SER A 217 8.72 -7.52 16.75
C SER A 217 8.25 -6.23 16.09
N TYR A 218 7.24 -6.28 15.20
CA TYR A 218 6.58 -5.12 14.60
C TYR A 218 5.97 -4.21 15.68
N GLU A 219 5.14 -4.77 16.56
CA GLU A 219 4.47 -4.01 17.61
C GLU A 219 5.48 -3.45 18.62
N TRP A 220 6.55 -4.18 18.92
CA TRP A 220 7.64 -3.67 19.74
C TRP A 220 8.35 -2.48 19.10
N LEU A 221 8.73 -2.58 17.83
CA LEU A 221 9.42 -1.49 17.13
C LEU A 221 8.51 -0.26 16.99
N LYS A 222 7.20 -0.49 16.77
CA LYS A 222 6.18 0.55 16.81
C LYS A 222 6.14 1.27 18.15
N MET A 223 6.12 0.54 19.26
CA MET A 223 6.15 1.15 20.60
C MET A 223 7.48 1.86 20.88
N PHE A 224 8.59 1.27 20.48
CA PHE A 224 9.91 1.91 20.55
C PHE A 224 9.94 3.23 19.79
N SER A 225 9.36 3.30 18.59
CA SER A 225 9.29 4.55 17.81
C SER A 225 8.43 5.66 18.44
N LYS A 226 7.49 5.28 19.31
CA LYS A 226 6.59 6.20 20.05
C LYS A 226 7.15 6.68 21.38
N LEU A 227 8.24 6.09 21.87
CA LEU A 227 8.90 6.52 23.10
C LEU A 227 9.37 7.98 22.96
N SER A 228 9.05 8.78 23.97
CA SER A 228 9.35 10.21 24.01
C SER A 228 10.81 10.51 24.41
N ILE A 229 11.80 9.90 23.73
CA ILE A 229 13.23 10.08 24.03
C ILE A 229 13.62 11.57 23.93
N SER A 230 13.09 12.31 22.95
CA SER A 230 13.33 13.76 22.82
C SER A 230 12.85 14.54 24.05
N VAL A 231 11.73 14.14 24.68
CA VAL A 231 11.23 14.76 25.92
C VAL A 231 12.15 14.46 27.09
N ILE A 232 12.70 13.24 27.17
CA ILE A 232 13.69 12.86 28.18
C ILE A 232 14.97 13.69 28.01
N LEU A 233 15.47 13.81 26.77
CA LEU A 233 16.68 14.58 26.46
C LEU A 233 16.53 16.06 26.80
N ASN A 234 15.36 16.66 26.57
CA ASN A 234 15.08 18.05 26.92
C ASN A 234 15.09 18.34 28.43
N LYS A 235 14.99 17.30 29.28
CA LYS A 235 15.07 17.44 30.74
C LYS A 235 16.50 17.48 31.26
N PHE A 236 17.51 17.22 30.41
CA PHE A 236 18.91 17.36 30.80
C PHE A 236 19.32 18.82 30.79
N SER A 237 19.91 19.29 31.89
CA SER A 237 20.53 20.61 31.98
C SER A 237 22.02 20.50 31.65
N MET A 238 22.53 21.49 30.92
CA MET A 238 23.96 21.66 30.69
C MET A 238 24.60 22.29 31.92
N THR A 239 25.56 21.59 32.53
CA THR A 239 26.42 22.14 33.59
C THR A 239 27.86 22.05 33.09
N GLY A 240 28.35 23.13 32.45
CA GLY A 240 29.60 23.09 31.68
C GLY A 240 29.46 22.19 30.44
N ASP A 241 30.45 21.32 30.19
CA ASP A 241 30.45 20.37 29.07
C ASP A 241 29.66 19.07 29.35
N ASN A 242 29.07 18.92 30.54
CA ASN A 242 28.36 17.72 30.95
C ASN A 242 26.85 17.95 31.05
N HIS A 243 26.08 17.00 30.49
CA HIS A 243 24.64 16.94 30.62
C HIS A 243 24.25 16.12 31.85
N SER A 244 23.31 16.62 32.65
CA SER A 244 22.76 15.88 33.79
C SER A 244 21.26 16.12 33.99
N CYS A 245 20.56 15.16 34.59
CA CYS A 245 19.13 15.27 34.88
C CYS A 245 18.78 14.62 36.22
N LEU A 246 17.86 15.18 37.00
CA LEU A 246 17.46 14.63 38.29
C LEU A 246 16.51 13.43 38.14
N PHE A 247 16.65 12.40 38.98
CA PHE A 247 15.79 11.19 38.95
C PHE A 247 14.29 11.51 39.01
N VAL A 248 13.91 12.49 39.83
CA VAL A 248 12.51 12.90 40.03
C VAL A 248 11.86 13.38 38.73
N GLN A 249 12.63 13.99 37.81
CA GLN A 249 12.10 14.59 36.59
C GLN A 249 11.79 13.55 35.50
N VAL A 250 12.42 12.38 35.57
CA VAL A 250 12.43 11.39 34.48
C VAL A 250 11.90 10.02 34.90
N LYS A 251 11.57 9.83 36.19
CA LYS A 251 11.09 8.55 36.75
C LYS A 251 9.95 7.89 35.96
N ASN A 252 8.95 8.67 35.55
CA ASN A 252 7.81 8.17 34.78
C ASN A 252 8.22 7.78 33.36
N ASP A 253 8.99 8.61 32.67
CA ASP A 253 9.42 8.34 31.29
C ASP A 253 10.35 7.12 31.23
N PHE A 254 11.25 6.98 32.21
CA PHE A 254 12.13 5.82 32.31
C PHE A 254 11.37 4.53 32.61
N THR A 255 10.26 4.61 33.34
CA THR A 255 9.42 3.42 33.59
C THR A 255 8.83 2.87 32.30
N GLU A 256 8.34 3.74 31.40
CA GLU A 256 7.88 3.34 30.07
C GLU A 256 9.05 2.88 29.17
N PHE A 257 10.19 3.58 29.23
CA PHE A 257 11.41 3.22 28.51
C PHE A 257 11.90 1.80 28.88
N PHE A 258 11.92 1.45 30.16
CA PHE A 258 12.32 0.11 30.61
C PHE A 258 11.30 -0.96 30.26
N LYS A 259 10.00 -0.63 30.25
CA LYS A 259 8.93 -1.55 29.82
C LYS A 259 9.20 -2.10 28.42
N ILE A 260 9.60 -1.22 27.50
CA ILE A 260 9.84 -1.57 26.09
C ILE A 260 11.22 -2.20 25.91
N LEU A 261 12.30 -1.60 26.42
CA LEU A 261 13.66 -2.09 26.16
C LEU A 261 14.04 -3.36 26.91
N CYS A 262 13.37 -3.66 28.03
CA CYS A 262 13.56 -4.95 28.72
C CYS A 262 12.84 -6.11 28.03
N SER A 263 11.88 -5.81 27.14
CA SER A 263 11.26 -6.83 26.28
C SER A 263 12.14 -7.05 25.06
N LYS A 264 12.73 -8.25 24.97
CA LYS A 264 13.62 -8.63 23.87
C LYS A 264 12.77 -9.06 22.68
N ASN A 265 13.08 -8.54 21.50
CA ASN A 265 12.57 -9.04 20.22
C ASN A 265 13.68 -9.15 19.19
N ASN A 266 13.60 -10.18 18.36
CA ASN A 266 14.56 -10.43 17.29
C ASN A 266 13.99 -9.83 16.01
N ILE A 267 14.52 -8.68 15.59
CA ILE A 267 14.19 -8.11 14.29
C ILE A 267 15.06 -8.79 13.23
N THR A 268 14.42 -9.37 12.21
CA THR A 268 15.10 -10.05 11.11
C THR A 268 15.19 -9.15 9.88
N ASP A 269 16.06 -9.49 8.92
CA ASP A 269 16.21 -8.69 7.69
C ASP A 269 14.94 -8.75 6.81
N GLU A 270 14.19 -9.85 6.87
CA GLU A 270 12.91 -10.00 6.15
C GLU A 270 11.83 -9.06 6.71
N PHE A 271 11.83 -8.81 8.01
CA PHE A 271 10.97 -7.81 8.63
C PHE A 271 11.29 -6.41 8.08
N ILE A 272 12.57 -6.03 8.06
CA ILE A 272 13.01 -4.70 7.62
C ILE A 272 12.68 -4.51 6.14
N SER A 273 12.97 -5.53 5.32
CA SER A 273 12.67 -5.53 3.89
C SER A 273 11.18 -5.37 3.62
N SER A 274 10.34 -6.12 4.34
CA SER A 274 8.87 -6.04 4.21
C SER A 274 8.33 -4.69 4.67
N LEU A 275 8.89 -4.12 5.75
CA LEU A 275 8.54 -2.79 6.25
C LEU A 275 8.85 -1.70 5.21
N LEU A 276 10.02 -1.79 4.58
CA LEU A 276 10.43 -0.87 3.52
C LEU A 276 9.55 -1.02 2.28
N LEU A 277 9.32 -2.24 1.80
CA LEU A 277 8.44 -2.49 0.65
C LEU A 277 7.03 -1.93 0.85
N THR A 278 6.52 -1.98 2.08
CA THR A 278 5.24 -1.37 2.43
C THR A 278 5.28 0.15 2.26
N SER A 279 6.39 0.80 2.64
CA SER A 279 6.56 2.25 2.53
C SER A 279 6.66 2.77 1.09
N TYR A 280 7.08 1.93 0.13
CA TYR A 280 7.16 2.30 -1.29
C TYR A 280 5.82 2.22 -2.04
N GLY A 281 4.74 1.74 -1.40
CA GLY A 281 3.38 1.81 -1.96
C GLY A 281 3.20 1.02 -3.25
N ASN A 282 3.17 -0.32 -3.17
CA ASN A 282 2.93 -1.14 -4.35
C ASN A 282 1.44 -1.10 -4.76
N LYS A 283 1.13 -0.50 -5.92
CA LYS A 283 -0.25 -0.30 -6.42
C LYS A 283 -0.96 -1.60 -6.81
N ASN A 284 -0.23 -2.69 -7.07
CA ASN A 284 -0.85 -3.98 -7.44
C ASN A 284 -0.11 -5.16 -6.81
N LEU A 285 -0.61 -5.62 -5.67
CA LEU A 285 -0.05 -6.75 -4.90
C LEU A 285 -0.29 -8.11 -5.55
N TRP A 286 -1.19 -8.19 -6.56
CA TRP A 286 -1.42 -9.42 -7.31
C TRP A 286 -0.25 -9.74 -8.26
N LYS A 287 0.26 -8.71 -8.96
CA LYS A 287 1.37 -8.85 -9.90
C LYS A 287 2.73 -8.79 -9.20
N GLU A 288 3.70 -9.47 -9.79
CA GLU A 288 5.11 -9.35 -9.43
C GLU A 288 5.75 -8.11 -10.03
N SER A 289 5.05 -6.97 -10.00
CA SER A 289 5.65 -5.73 -10.46
C SER A 289 6.84 -5.45 -9.54
N SER A 290 8.03 -5.34 -10.13
CA SER A 290 9.22 -4.86 -9.42
C SER A 290 8.85 -3.56 -8.70
N PRO A 291 9.25 -3.39 -7.44
CA PRO A 291 9.18 -2.08 -6.81
C PRO A 291 9.81 -1.05 -7.74
N GLU A 292 9.27 0.17 -7.79
CA GLU A 292 9.91 1.31 -8.46
C GLU A 292 11.31 1.62 -7.85
N CYS A 293 11.64 0.99 -6.71
CA CYS A 293 12.93 1.07 -6.04
C CYS A 293 13.92 0.04 -6.57
N SER A 294 15.13 0.48 -6.91
CA SER A 294 16.24 -0.40 -7.29
C SER A 294 16.59 -1.36 -6.14
N GLN A 295 16.92 -2.61 -6.43
CA GLN A 295 17.34 -3.59 -5.42
C GLN A 295 18.56 -3.09 -4.61
N GLU A 296 19.43 -2.29 -5.23
CA GLU A 296 20.61 -1.71 -4.61
C GLU A 296 20.28 -0.65 -3.56
N ASP A 297 19.26 0.19 -3.80
CA ASP A 297 18.84 1.20 -2.83
C ASP A 297 18.15 0.56 -1.62
N MET A 298 17.37 -0.50 -1.84
CA MET A 298 16.80 -1.28 -0.73
C MET A 298 17.88 -1.94 0.11
N ALA A 299 18.90 -2.54 -0.51
CA ALA A 299 20.00 -3.19 0.23
C ALA A 299 20.74 -2.22 1.15
N LYS A 300 21.03 -0.99 0.68
CA LYS A 300 21.67 0.06 1.49
C LYS A 300 20.82 0.47 2.69
N ILE A 301 19.51 0.59 2.50
CA ILE A 301 18.60 0.99 3.59
C ILE A 301 18.43 -0.15 4.60
N VAL A 302 18.37 -1.40 4.14
CA VAL A 302 18.34 -2.59 5.03
C VAL A 302 19.63 -2.63 5.85
N GLU A 303 20.80 -2.46 5.24
CA GLU A 303 22.08 -2.42 5.96
C GLU A 303 22.10 -1.32 7.03
N ALA A 304 21.67 -0.10 6.68
CA ALA A 304 21.57 1.01 7.63
C ALA A 304 20.61 0.70 8.79
N ALA A 305 19.45 0.10 8.50
CA ALA A 305 18.49 -0.31 9.52
C ALA A 305 19.04 -1.42 10.44
N SER A 306 19.75 -2.41 9.89
CA SER A 306 20.37 -3.49 10.67
C SER A 306 21.49 -2.97 11.58
N VAL A 307 22.24 -1.94 11.16
CA VAL A 307 23.21 -1.24 12.03
C VAL A 307 22.50 -0.55 13.21
N GLU A 308 21.42 0.19 12.96
CA GLU A 308 20.69 0.89 14.02
C GLU A 308 19.99 -0.09 14.98
N ILE A 309 19.44 -1.19 14.49
CA ILE A 309 18.91 -2.28 15.33
C ILE A 309 20.02 -2.91 16.19
N SER A 310 21.22 -3.09 15.61
CA SER A 310 22.38 -3.59 16.35
C SER A 310 22.80 -2.63 17.47
N ASN A 311 22.73 -1.31 17.24
CA ASN A 311 22.98 -0.29 18.27
C ASN A 311 21.98 -0.42 19.44
N ILE A 312 20.69 -0.58 19.14
CA ILE A 312 19.65 -0.77 20.18
C ILE A 312 19.92 -2.05 20.97
N ASN A 313 20.21 -3.16 20.28
CA ASN A 313 20.53 -4.44 20.93
C ASN A 313 21.79 -4.37 21.80
N MET A 314 22.82 -3.65 21.34
CA MET A 314 24.06 -3.46 22.09
C MET A 314 23.81 -2.65 23.36
N PHE A 315 23.00 -1.58 23.28
CA PHE A 315 22.58 -0.81 24.45
C PHE A 315 21.87 -1.68 25.48
N CYS A 316 20.89 -2.49 25.04
CA CYS A 316 20.14 -3.39 25.94
C CYS A 316 21.01 -4.48 26.59
N ARG A 317 22.08 -4.93 25.92
CA ARG A 317 23.02 -5.92 26.47
C ARG A 317 24.07 -5.29 27.40
N LYS A 318 24.52 -4.08 27.07
CA LYS A 318 25.59 -3.37 27.78
C LYS A 318 25.15 -2.90 29.16
N TYR A 319 23.90 -2.43 29.30
CA TYR A 319 23.42 -1.83 30.54
C TYR A 319 22.38 -2.71 31.26
N PRO A 320 22.49 -2.90 32.58
CA PRO A 320 21.51 -3.68 33.35
C PRO A 320 20.23 -2.87 33.59
N LEU A 321 19.38 -2.74 32.56
CA LEU A 321 18.20 -1.86 32.54
C LEU A 321 17.22 -2.10 33.70
N ARG A 322 17.05 -3.35 34.14
CA ARG A 322 16.17 -3.71 35.27
C ARG A 322 16.67 -3.16 36.60
N ASP A 323 17.98 -3.27 36.82
CA ASP A 323 18.62 -2.75 38.02
C ASP A 323 18.67 -1.22 37.99
N PHE A 324 18.84 -0.64 36.80
CA PHE A 324 18.71 0.80 36.58
C PHE A 324 17.30 1.31 36.94
N GLY A 325 16.26 0.59 36.53
CA GLY A 325 14.88 0.88 36.88
C GLY A 325 14.60 0.87 38.37
N LYS A 326 15.21 -0.05 39.13
CA LYS A 326 15.10 -0.09 40.60
C LYS A 326 15.75 1.12 41.28
N VAL A 327 16.88 1.60 40.75
CA VAL A 327 17.58 2.79 41.28
C VAL A 327 16.79 4.06 41.03
N ILE A 328 16.35 4.29 39.79
CA ILE A 328 15.61 5.50 39.42
C ILE A 328 14.25 5.55 40.12
N ASN A 329 13.55 4.42 40.23
CA ASN A 329 12.26 4.37 40.91
C ASN A 329 12.37 4.37 42.44
N GLU A 330 13.59 4.27 42.99
CA GLU A 330 13.87 4.12 44.42
C GLU A 330 13.09 2.95 45.04
N ASN A 331 12.88 1.89 44.26
CA ASN A 331 12.10 0.71 44.66
C ASN A 331 12.82 -0.56 44.22
N SER A 332 13.35 -1.32 45.18
CA SER A 332 14.06 -2.58 44.93
C SER A 332 13.17 -3.70 44.40
N LEU A 333 11.84 -3.60 44.58
CA LEU A 333 10.84 -4.51 44.03
C LEU A 333 10.34 -4.07 42.66
N PHE A 334 10.84 -2.95 42.12
CA PHE A 334 10.45 -2.49 40.79
C PHE A 334 10.85 -3.53 39.74
N ILE A 335 9.85 -3.96 38.97
CA ILE A 335 10.02 -4.79 37.79
C ILE A 335 9.21 -4.12 36.67
N PRO A 336 9.83 -3.78 35.53
CA PRO A 336 9.09 -3.27 34.38
C PRO A 336 7.99 -4.27 33.99
N GLU A 337 6.78 -3.78 33.72
CA GLU A 337 5.74 -4.63 33.18
C GLU A 337 6.21 -5.26 31.87
N LEU A 338 5.92 -6.54 31.64
CA LEU A 338 6.24 -7.14 30.35
C LEU A 338 5.25 -6.66 29.31
N PHE A 339 5.78 -6.28 28.15
CA PHE A 339 4.98 -5.95 26.98
C PHE A 339 4.17 -7.19 26.55
N SER A 340 2.84 -7.04 26.46
CA SER A 340 1.92 -8.07 26.01
C SER A 340 0.93 -7.43 25.04
N THR A 341 1.09 -7.70 23.75
CA THR A 341 0.13 -7.29 22.72
C THR A 341 -0.76 -8.44 22.31
N GLY A 342 -2.02 -8.12 21.98
CA GLY A 342 -2.94 -9.05 21.33
C GLY A 342 -2.54 -9.24 19.88
N ASP A 343 -2.31 -10.49 19.48
CA ASP A 343 -1.76 -10.82 18.17
C ASP A 343 -2.87 -10.91 17.11
N ASN A 344 -3.21 -9.77 16.50
CA ASN A 344 -4.27 -9.67 15.48
C ASN A 344 -3.76 -9.71 14.03
N TRP A 345 -2.50 -10.09 13.81
CA TRP A 345 -1.90 -10.10 12.48
C TRP A 345 -2.67 -10.99 11.50
N PHE A 346 -3.16 -12.15 11.94
CA PHE A 346 -3.82 -13.10 11.05
C PHE A 346 -5.13 -12.54 10.50
N ALA A 347 -5.88 -11.80 11.32
CA ALA A 347 -7.09 -11.11 10.88
C ALA A 347 -6.76 -10.02 9.84
N LYS A 348 -5.72 -9.22 10.08
CA LYS A 348 -5.25 -8.19 9.14
C LYS A 348 -4.75 -8.78 7.82
N PHE A 349 -4.02 -9.89 7.88
CA PHE A 349 -3.53 -10.61 6.72
C PHE A 349 -4.67 -11.21 5.89
N ARG A 350 -5.67 -11.83 6.55
CA ARG A 350 -6.87 -12.34 5.90
C ARG A 350 -7.66 -11.23 5.20
N GLU A 351 -7.84 -10.08 5.86
CA GLU A 351 -8.53 -8.95 5.26
C GLU A 351 -7.79 -8.41 4.04
N GLN A 352 -6.45 -8.33 4.10
CA GLN A 352 -5.65 -7.90 2.95
C GLN A 352 -5.83 -8.81 1.74
N TRP A 353 -5.95 -10.12 1.95
CA TRP A 353 -6.24 -11.06 0.86
C TRP A 353 -7.58 -10.79 0.18
N ARG A 354 -8.61 -10.38 0.92
CA ARG A 354 -9.91 -9.98 0.35
C ARG A 354 -9.75 -8.75 -0.54
N ILE A 355 -9.00 -7.74 -0.09
CA ILE A 355 -8.72 -6.53 -0.87
C ILE A 355 -7.99 -6.87 -2.17
N VAL A 356 -6.95 -7.70 -2.09
CA VAL A 356 -6.16 -8.14 -3.24
C VAL A 356 -6.99 -8.96 -4.22
N PHE A 357 -7.83 -9.87 -3.73
CA PHE A 357 -8.78 -10.61 -4.55
C PHE A 357 -9.83 -9.70 -5.20
N ASP A 358 -10.40 -8.74 -4.47
CA ASP A 358 -11.42 -7.82 -5.01
C ASP A 358 -10.86 -6.89 -6.10
N GLN A 359 -9.58 -6.51 -6.02
CA GLN A 359 -8.89 -5.85 -7.13
C GLN A 359 -8.82 -6.76 -8.36
N ARG A 360 -8.41 -8.01 -8.20
CA ARG A 360 -8.33 -9.00 -9.28
C ARG A 360 -9.71 -9.32 -9.88
N TRP A 361 -10.73 -9.45 -9.05
CA TRP A 361 -12.12 -9.66 -9.44
C TRP A 361 -12.66 -8.51 -10.29
N ARG A 362 -12.40 -7.26 -9.88
CA ARG A 362 -12.75 -6.07 -10.68
C ARG A 362 -12.06 -6.07 -12.03
N MET A 363 -10.78 -6.45 -12.10
CA MET A 363 -10.07 -6.59 -13.38
C MET A 363 -10.70 -7.67 -14.26
N TRP A 364 -11.08 -8.82 -13.69
CA TRP A 364 -11.75 -9.88 -14.44
C TRP A 364 -13.10 -9.42 -15.00
N ASN A 365 -13.93 -8.75 -14.19
CA ASN A 365 -15.23 -8.23 -14.64
C ASN A 365 -15.08 -7.23 -15.79
N LYS A 366 -14.03 -6.39 -15.75
CA LYS A 366 -13.71 -5.45 -16.83
C LYS A 366 -13.40 -6.19 -18.14
N GLU A 367 -12.53 -7.20 -18.09
CA GLU A 367 -12.18 -7.99 -19.28
C GLU A 367 -13.35 -8.85 -19.77
N TYR A 368 -14.16 -9.42 -18.87
CA TYR A 368 -15.38 -10.15 -19.23
C TYR A 368 -16.36 -9.25 -19.99
N LYS A 369 -16.67 -8.05 -19.46
CA LYS A 369 -17.54 -7.07 -20.13
C LYS A 369 -16.98 -6.70 -21.51
N ARG A 370 -15.66 -6.54 -21.62
CA ARG A 370 -14.98 -6.23 -22.88
C ARG A 370 -15.14 -7.34 -23.91
N GLU A 371 -14.96 -8.61 -23.53
CA GLU A 371 -15.15 -9.76 -24.42
C GLU A 371 -16.63 -9.99 -24.78
N GLU A 372 -17.56 -9.80 -23.84
CA GLU A 372 -19.00 -9.83 -24.13
C GLU A 372 -19.38 -8.78 -25.18
N LEU A 373 -18.81 -7.58 -25.07
CA LEU A 373 -19.08 -6.48 -25.99
C LEU A 373 -18.50 -6.75 -27.40
N LYS A 374 -17.31 -7.35 -27.50
CA LYS A 374 -16.77 -7.83 -28.78
C LYS A 374 -17.69 -8.87 -29.42
N LYS A 375 -18.21 -9.83 -28.64
CA LYS A 375 -19.18 -10.83 -29.12
C LYS A 375 -20.44 -10.12 -29.68
N LYS A 376 -20.97 -9.12 -28.98
CA LYS A 376 -22.12 -8.31 -29.45
C LYS A 376 -21.80 -7.56 -30.75
N GLN A 377 -20.66 -6.87 -30.83
CA GLN A 377 -20.24 -6.16 -32.05
C GLN A 377 -20.10 -7.09 -33.25
N LYS A 378 -19.56 -8.30 -33.04
CA LYS A 378 -19.42 -9.30 -34.09
C LYS A 378 -20.76 -9.80 -34.60
N VAL A 379 -21.72 -10.06 -33.70
CA VAL A 379 -23.05 -10.56 -34.06
C VAL A 379 -23.85 -9.51 -34.84
N TYR A 380 -23.83 -8.25 -34.41
CA TYR A 380 -24.70 -7.22 -35.01
C TYR A 380 -24.07 -6.47 -36.18
N PHE A 381 -22.76 -6.22 -36.15
CA PHE A 381 -22.08 -5.39 -37.15
C PHE A 381 -21.02 -6.17 -37.94
N GLY A 382 -20.80 -7.46 -37.66
CA GLY A 382 -19.78 -8.27 -38.32
C GLY A 382 -18.34 -7.86 -37.94
N ILE A 383 -18.17 -7.08 -36.88
CA ILE A 383 -16.89 -6.53 -36.45
C ILE A 383 -16.18 -7.50 -35.51
N ASN A 384 -14.96 -7.93 -35.84
CA ASN A 384 -14.21 -8.88 -35.00
C ASN A 384 -13.44 -8.23 -33.84
N ASP A 385 -13.13 -6.93 -33.90
CA ASP A 385 -12.39 -6.22 -32.86
C ASP A 385 -12.82 -4.75 -32.79
N PHE A 386 -12.56 -4.09 -31.65
CA PHE A 386 -12.96 -2.70 -31.45
C PHE A 386 -12.41 -1.79 -32.53
N GLN A 387 -13.31 -0.99 -33.10
CA GLN A 387 -12.94 0.01 -34.08
C GLN A 387 -12.14 1.11 -33.41
N LYS A 388 -11.05 1.50 -34.07
CA LYS A 388 -10.12 2.51 -33.57
C LYS A 388 -10.44 3.85 -34.20
N PHE A 389 -10.29 4.91 -33.42
CA PHE A 389 -10.36 6.26 -33.97
C PHE A 389 -9.21 6.48 -34.99
N PRO A 390 -9.38 7.25 -36.07
CA PRO A 390 -8.38 7.30 -37.15
C PRO A 390 -6.99 7.80 -36.73
N TYR A 391 -6.92 8.73 -35.77
CA TYR A 391 -5.68 9.34 -35.31
C TYR A 391 -5.58 9.27 -33.78
N HIS A 392 -4.40 8.90 -33.26
CA HIS A 392 -4.15 8.74 -31.82
C HIS A 392 -2.84 9.41 -31.38
N PRO A 393 -2.73 10.75 -31.45
CA PRO A 393 -1.49 11.44 -31.08
C PRO A 393 -1.10 11.25 -29.61
N TRP A 394 -2.06 10.99 -28.71
CA TRP A 394 -1.84 10.70 -27.29
C TRP A 394 -1.21 9.33 -27.01
N ARG A 395 -1.21 8.39 -27.98
CA ARG A 395 -0.77 7.00 -27.74
C ARG A 395 0.67 6.86 -27.27
N LYS A 396 1.56 7.79 -27.64
CA LYS A 396 2.96 7.81 -27.17
C LYS A 396 3.11 8.20 -25.71
N TYR A 397 2.08 8.81 -25.12
CA TYR A 397 2.12 9.39 -23.78
C TYR A 397 1.01 8.83 -22.88
N GLU A 398 0.49 7.65 -23.18
CA GLU A 398 -0.64 7.05 -22.45
C GLU A 398 -0.36 6.90 -20.94
N ASP A 399 0.90 6.68 -20.56
CA ASP A 399 1.34 6.62 -19.15
C ASP A 399 1.31 7.99 -18.44
N GLU A 400 1.46 9.10 -19.19
CA GLU A 400 1.51 10.47 -18.65
C GLU A 400 0.17 11.20 -18.79
N PHE A 401 -0.57 10.90 -19.87
CA PHE A 401 -1.85 11.48 -20.23
C PHE A 401 -2.79 10.39 -20.79
N PRO A 402 -3.56 9.70 -19.92
CA PRO A 402 -4.51 8.70 -20.37
C PRO A 402 -5.71 9.36 -21.08
N PHE A 403 -6.11 8.82 -22.23
CA PHE A 403 -7.29 9.26 -22.97
C PHE A 403 -8.43 8.22 -22.84
N ARG A 404 -9.62 8.68 -22.45
CA ARG A 404 -10.72 7.78 -22.05
C ARG A 404 -11.58 7.32 -23.21
N PHE A 405 -11.92 8.18 -24.16
CA PHE A 405 -13.00 7.93 -25.14
C PHE A 405 -12.59 7.24 -26.45
N ASP A 406 -11.43 6.57 -26.46
CA ASP A 406 -10.84 6.02 -27.68
C ASP A 406 -11.74 4.97 -28.36
N LEU A 407 -12.36 4.10 -27.56
CA LEU A 407 -13.20 3.02 -28.07
C LEU A 407 -14.58 3.56 -28.49
N SER A 408 -15.17 4.43 -27.67
CA SER A 408 -16.45 5.07 -27.98
C SER A 408 -16.39 5.84 -29.30
N LEU A 409 -15.42 6.76 -29.45
CA LEU A 409 -15.26 7.53 -30.69
C LEU A 409 -14.95 6.64 -31.90
N GLY A 410 -14.11 5.62 -31.72
CA GLY A 410 -13.81 4.65 -32.77
C GLY A 410 -15.06 3.94 -33.31
N PHE A 411 -15.97 3.53 -32.43
CA PHE A 411 -17.24 2.92 -32.83
C PHE A 411 -18.18 3.93 -33.49
N ILE A 412 -18.36 5.13 -32.94
CA ILE A 412 -19.28 6.12 -33.54
C ILE A 412 -18.80 6.52 -34.95
N ASN A 413 -17.49 6.74 -35.12
CA ASN A 413 -16.91 7.02 -36.44
C ASN A 413 -17.16 5.86 -37.42
N TYR A 414 -16.93 4.61 -37.00
CA TYR A 414 -17.27 3.44 -37.83
C TYR A 414 -18.77 3.42 -38.19
N TYR A 415 -19.65 3.65 -37.21
CA TYR A 415 -21.08 3.58 -37.40
C TYR A 415 -21.55 4.56 -38.48
N PHE A 416 -21.10 5.82 -38.42
CA PHE A 416 -21.46 6.80 -39.43
C PHE A 416 -20.84 6.49 -40.79
N LYS A 417 -19.57 6.07 -40.86
CA LYS A 417 -18.89 5.83 -42.14
C LYS A 417 -19.30 4.54 -42.85
N GLN A 418 -19.83 3.56 -42.15
CA GLN A 418 -20.11 2.23 -42.71
C GLN A 418 -21.58 1.80 -42.55
N GLU A 419 -22.21 2.08 -41.41
CA GLU A 419 -23.53 1.53 -41.10
C GLU A 419 -24.65 2.51 -41.45
N TYR A 420 -24.60 3.74 -40.93
CA TYR A 420 -25.64 4.76 -41.13
C TYR A 420 -25.88 5.09 -42.61
N LEU A 421 -24.82 5.16 -43.42
CA LEU A 421 -24.93 5.46 -44.86
C LEU A 421 -25.77 4.44 -45.64
N LYS A 422 -25.87 3.19 -45.16
CA LYS A 422 -26.74 2.17 -45.78
C LYS A 422 -28.22 2.53 -45.68
N TYR A 423 -28.59 3.37 -44.72
CA TYR A 423 -29.97 3.70 -44.39
C TYR A 423 -30.36 5.13 -44.77
N ALA A 424 -29.41 6.00 -45.11
CA ALA A 424 -29.69 7.41 -45.42
C ALA A 424 -30.73 7.59 -46.55
N SER A 425 -30.70 6.72 -47.57
CA SER A 425 -31.69 6.74 -48.66
C SER A 425 -33.11 6.45 -48.17
N ILE A 426 -33.28 5.46 -47.29
CA ILE A 426 -34.60 5.06 -46.78
C ILE A 426 -35.19 6.13 -45.86
N LEU A 427 -34.34 6.79 -45.06
CA LEU A 427 -34.76 7.89 -44.20
C LEU A 427 -35.26 9.09 -45.02
N ASN A 428 -34.59 9.39 -46.14
CA ASN A 428 -35.06 10.42 -47.07
C ASN A 428 -36.42 10.09 -47.69
N VAL A 429 -36.67 8.82 -48.02
CA VAL A 429 -37.99 8.37 -48.49
C VAL A 429 -39.07 8.60 -47.42
N VAL A 430 -38.79 8.27 -46.15
CA VAL A 430 -39.71 8.54 -45.03
C VAL A 430 -39.98 10.05 -44.89
N SER A 431 -38.96 10.90 -45.02
CA SER A 431 -39.11 12.37 -44.97
C SER A 431 -40.06 12.91 -46.05
N LEU A 432 -39.99 12.35 -47.27
CA LEU A 432 -40.74 12.82 -48.43
C LEU A 432 -42.15 12.22 -48.52
N GLU A 433 -42.27 10.91 -48.33
CA GLU A 433 -43.52 10.17 -48.54
C GLU A 433 -44.28 9.86 -47.24
N GLY A 434 -43.63 9.95 -46.07
CA GLY A 434 -44.22 9.52 -44.80
C GLY A 434 -45.43 10.35 -44.34
N ASN A 435 -46.58 9.70 -44.15
CA ASN A 435 -47.77 10.32 -43.57
C ASN A 435 -47.97 9.85 -42.12
N PHE A 436 -47.48 10.67 -41.19
CA PHE A 436 -47.47 10.40 -39.76
C PHE A 436 -48.86 10.58 -39.14
N GLN A 437 -49.28 9.61 -38.33
CA GLN A 437 -50.55 9.73 -37.59
C GLN A 437 -50.51 10.88 -36.56
N ILE A 438 -49.38 11.03 -35.87
CA ILE A 438 -49.09 12.11 -34.93
C ILE A 438 -48.19 13.12 -35.64
N LYS A 439 -48.58 14.41 -35.69
CA LYS A 439 -47.83 15.42 -36.46
C LYS A 439 -46.48 15.73 -35.85
N GLU A 440 -46.39 15.71 -34.52
CA GLU A 440 -45.19 15.93 -33.73
C GLU A 440 -44.09 14.92 -34.10
N ASN A 441 -44.45 13.66 -34.38
CA ASN A 441 -43.51 12.62 -34.82
C ASN A 441 -42.79 12.97 -36.14
N ARG A 442 -43.44 13.74 -37.03
CA ARG A 442 -42.82 14.18 -38.28
C ARG A 442 -41.76 15.25 -38.02
N HIS A 443 -42.04 16.16 -37.10
CA HIS A 443 -41.08 17.18 -36.67
C HIS A 443 -39.89 16.51 -35.98
N GLU A 444 -40.15 15.65 -34.98
CA GLU A 444 -39.12 14.90 -34.28
C GLU A 444 -38.29 14.03 -35.24
N PHE A 445 -38.89 13.40 -36.25
CA PHE A 445 -38.15 12.65 -37.26
C PHE A 445 -37.18 13.54 -38.05
N THR A 446 -37.65 14.70 -38.49
CA THR A 446 -36.84 15.64 -39.27
C THR A 446 -35.67 16.17 -38.43
N ASP A 447 -35.96 16.53 -37.18
CA ASP A 447 -34.96 17.01 -36.22
C ASP A 447 -33.92 15.93 -35.93
N LEU A 448 -34.34 14.67 -35.70
CA LEU A 448 -33.43 13.57 -35.43
C LEU A 448 -32.52 13.23 -36.63
N VAL A 449 -33.03 13.33 -37.86
CA VAL A 449 -32.19 13.16 -39.06
C VAL A 449 -31.16 14.29 -39.15
N ALA A 450 -31.55 15.53 -38.86
CA ALA A 450 -30.64 16.66 -38.82
C ALA A 450 -29.59 16.51 -37.71
N ASP A 451 -29.99 16.10 -36.50
CA ASP A 451 -29.11 15.85 -35.36
C ASP A 451 -28.06 14.78 -35.70
N PHE A 452 -28.45 13.67 -36.34
CA PHE A 452 -27.50 12.62 -36.74
C PHE A 452 -26.49 13.12 -37.78
N ASN A 453 -26.90 13.96 -38.72
CA ASN A 453 -25.98 14.56 -39.69
C ASN A 453 -25.03 15.55 -39.00
N ASP A 454 -25.53 16.35 -38.05
CA ASP A 454 -24.68 17.24 -37.24
C ASP A 454 -23.68 16.47 -36.37
N ILE A 455 -24.07 15.33 -35.77
CA ILE A 455 -23.14 14.45 -35.05
C ILE A 455 -22.06 13.89 -35.99
N MET A 456 -22.45 13.47 -37.21
CA MET A 456 -21.51 12.99 -38.23
C MET A 456 -20.48 14.08 -38.59
N ASP A 457 -20.95 15.31 -38.83
CA ASP A 457 -20.09 16.45 -39.15
C ASP A 457 -19.17 16.81 -37.98
N LYS A 458 -19.66 16.79 -36.74
CA LYS A 458 -18.83 17.01 -35.53
C LYS A 458 -17.72 15.97 -35.40
N ILE A 459 -18.00 14.71 -35.70
CA ILE A 459 -16.97 13.65 -35.69
C ILE A 459 -15.92 13.91 -36.76
N ASP A 460 -16.33 14.28 -37.98
CA ASP A 460 -15.40 14.59 -39.06
C ASP A 460 -14.51 15.80 -38.74
N VAL A 461 -15.08 16.83 -38.12
CA VAL A 461 -14.33 17.99 -37.60
C VAL A 461 -13.31 17.54 -36.55
N LEU A 462 -13.72 16.73 -35.58
CA LEU A 462 -12.83 16.24 -34.52
C LEU A 462 -11.70 15.37 -35.10
N VAL A 463 -12.00 14.50 -36.06
CA VAL A 463 -10.99 13.71 -36.80
C VAL A 463 -9.99 14.65 -37.47
N GLY A 464 -10.47 15.73 -38.11
CA GLY A 464 -9.64 16.75 -38.75
C GLY A 464 -8.74 17.52 -37.77
N GLN A 465 -9.27 17.90 -36.61
CA GLN A 465 -8.50 18.63 -35.58
C GLN A 465 -7.43 17.75 -34.92
N VAL A 466 -7.72 16.46 -34.71
CA VAL A 466 -6.78 15.49 -34.10
C VAL A 466 -5.72 14.99 -35.08
N ALA A 467 -6.00 15.08 -36.39
CA ALA A 467 -5.03 14.71 -37.42
C ALA A 467 -3.70 15.48 -37.28
N LEU A 468 -2.62 14.92 -37.82
CA LEU A 468 -1.25 15.44 -37.69
C LEU A 468 -1.08 16.91 -38.12
N GLY A 469 -1.88 17.40 -39.08
CA GLY A 469 -1.89 18.81 -39.50
C GLY A 469 -3.03 19.64 -38.91
N GLY A 470 -3.85 19.07 -38.04
CA GLY A 470 -4.95 19.73 -37.36
C GLY A 470 -4.48 20.54 -36.16
N GLU A 471 -5.39 21.33 -35.59
CA GLU A 471 -5.16 22.19 -34.43
C GLU A 471 -4.58 21.42 -33.25
N TYR A 472 -5.24 20.34 -32.83
CA TYR A 472 -4.79 19.51 -31.72
C TYR A 472 -3.56 18.68 -32.08
N GLY A 473 -3.53 18.04 -33.25
CA GLY A 473 -2.40 17.21 -33.66
C GLY A 473 -1.08 17.99 -33.78
N SER A 474 -1.14 19.27 -34.17
CA SER A 474 0.03 20.16 -34.22
C SER A 474 0.59 20.44 -32.82
N GLU A 475 -0.25 20.59 -31.79
CA GLU A 475 0.21 20.78 -30.41
C GLU A 475 0.93 19.54 -29.86
N PHE A 476 0.48 18.34 -30.21
CA PHE A 476 1.22 17.11 -29.89
C PHE A 476 2.59 17.07 -30.60
N MET A 477 2.69 17.49 -31.86
CA MET A 477 3.98 17.59 -32.54
C MET A 477 4.92 18.62 -31.89
N ARG A 478 4.37 19.76 -31.46
CA ARG A 478 5.15 20.79 -30.75
C ARG A 478 5.68 20.27 -29.42
N TYR A 479 4.88 19.48 -28.71
CA TYR A 479 5.33 18.81 -27.49
C TYR A 479 6.49 17.84 -27.77
N ASP A 480 6.40 17.02 -28.82
CA ASP A 480 7.46 16.10 -29.27
C ASP A 480 8.78 16.83 -29.60
N GLY A 481 8.71 18.04 -30.17
CA GLY A 481 9.87 18.86 -30.52
C GLY A 481 10.41 19.78 -29.41
N SER A 482 9.76 19.86 -28.24
CA SER A 482 10.08 20.82 -27.18
C SER A 482 10.79 20.19 -25.97
N VAL A 483 11.47 21.02 -25.16
CA VAL A 483 11.92 20.60 -23.82
C VAL A 483 10.69 20.35 -22.97
N LYS A 484 10.59 19.14 -22.39
CA LYS A 484 9.48 18.68 -21.55
C LYS A 484 9.41 19.44 -20.22
N SER A 485 8.98 20.69 -20.28
CA SER A 485 8.73 21.56 -19.14
C SER A 485 7.34 21.30 -18.53
N ASN A 486 7.14 21.67 -17.27
CA ASN A 486 5.82 21.59 -16.62
C ASN A 486 4.76 22.43 -17.37
N SER A 487 5.15 23.54 -18.00
CA SER A 487 4.24 24.37 -18.80
C SER A 487 3.80 23.66 -20.09
N SER A 488 4.72 22.95 -20.77
CA SER A 488 4.40 22.17 -21.96
C SER A 488 3.45 21.02 -21.65
N LYS A 489 3.63 20.36 -20.49
CA LYS A 489 2.74 19.29 -20.00
C LYS A 489 1.33 19.80 -19.70
N GLU A 490 1.23 20.97 -19.07
CA GLU A 490 -0.07 21.56 -18.72
C GLU A 490 -0.87 21.94 -19.98
N LYS A 491 -0.20 22.50 -21.00
CA LYS A 491 -0.84 22.78 -22.29
C LYS A 491 -1.38 21.49 -22.94
N LEU A 492 -0.62 20.41 -22.90
CA LEU A 492 -1.06 19.14 -23.47
C LEU A 492 -2.24 18.54 -22.70
N ARG A 493 -2.31 18.72 -21.38
CA ARG A 493 -3.48 18.34 -20.57
C ARG A 493 -4.72 19.10 -20.97
N ILE A 494 -4.61 20.41 -21.19
CA ILE A 494 -5.73 21.24 -21.64
C ILE A 494 -6.26 20.71 -22.98
N VAL A 495 -5.37 20.47 -23.95
CA VAL A 495 -5.75 19.91 -25.26
C VAL A 495 -6.44 18.55 -25.11
N ILE A 496 -5.91 17.66 -24.26
CA ILE A 496 -6.53 16.35 -24.02
C ILE A 496 -7.91 16.49 -23.38
N ASN A 497 -8.05 17.37 -22.39
CA ASN A 497 -9.34 17.61 -21.75
C ASN A 497 -10.37 18.18 -22.74
N GLU A 498 -9.97 19.11 -23.63
CA GLU A 498 -10.85 19.64 -24.67
C GLU A 498 -11.32 18.54 -25.63
N ILE A 499 -10.42 17.64 -26.04
CA ILE A 499 -10.79 16.46 -26.86
C ILE A 499 -11.73 15.54 -26.08
N GLU A 500 -11.48 15.29 -24.80
CA GLU A 500 -12.35 14.47 -23.95
C GLU A 500 -13.74 15.08 -23.74
N GLU A 501 -13.84 16.40 -23.57
CA GLU A 501 -15.11 17.12 -23.47
C GLU A 501 -15.92 17.02 -24.77
N ALA A 502 -15.27 17.26 -25.91
CA ALA A 502 -15.89 17.09 -27.23
C ALA A 502 -16.35 15.64 -27.45
N ALA A 503 -15.52 14.66 -27.08
CA ALA A 503 -15.84 13.25 -27.19
C ALA A 503 -17.03 12.84 -26.31
N SER A 504 -17.05 13.32 -25.07
CA SER A 504 -18.15 13.07 -24.12
C SER A 504 -19.46 13.65 -24.66
N TYR A 505 -19.43 14.89 -25.16
CA TYR A 505 -20.60 15.54 -25.74
C TYR A 505 -21.16 14.78 -26.96
N ILE A 506 -20.30 14.41 -27.91
CA ILE A 506 -20.67 13.60 -29.08
C ILE A 506 -21.28 12.26 -28.66
N THR A 507 -20.65 11.59 -27.68
CA THR A 507 -21.12 10.30 -27.17
C THR A 507 -22.52 10.40 -26.55
N GLU A 508 -22.79 11.44 -25.76
CA GLU A 508 -24.09 11.66 -25.13
C GLU A 508 -25.18 12.03 -26.14
N LEU A 509 -24.86 12.90 -27.11
CA LEU A 509 -25.76 13.21 -28.20
C LEU A 509 -26.13 11.95 -29.00
N PHE A 510 -25.15 11.09 -29.30
CA PHE A 510 -25.39 9.85 -30.04
C PHE A 510 -26.29 8.89 -29.26
N ILE A 511 -26.03 8.66 -27.97
CA ILE A 511 -26.88 7.79 -27.13
C ILE A 511 -28.32 8.29 -27.11
N ASN A 512 -28.52 9.58 -26.80
CA ASN A 512 -29.86 10.16 -26.69
C ASN A 512 -30.60 10.10 -28.03
N SER A 513 -29.92 10.44 -29.11
CA SER A 513 -30.52 10.45 -30.44
C SER A 513 -30.82 9.03 -30.92
N SER A 514 -29.94 8.05 -30.70
CA SER A 514 -30.17 6.65 -31.07
C SER A 514 -31.41 6.05 -30.39
N HIS A 515 -31.61 6.34 -29.09
CA HIS A 515 -32.78 5.87 -28.35
C HIS A 515 -34.08 6.50 -28.84
N LYS A 516 -34.09 7.81 -29.11
CA LYS A 516 -35.26 8.50 -29.70
C LYS A 516 -35.57 7.96 -31.09
N PHE A 517 -34.56 7.81 -31.94
CA PHE A 517 -34.70 7.30 -33.31
C PHE A 517 -35.25 5.87 -33.32
N GLN A 518 -34.74 5.00 -32.44
CA GLN A 518 -35.27 3.65 -32.26
C GLN A 518 -36.76 3.68 -31.89
N ASN A 519 -37.15 4.44 -30.87
CA ASN A 519 -38.54 4.47 -30.39
C ASN A 519 -39.49 4.99 -31.47
N LEU A 520 -39.08 6.07 -32.14
CA LEU A 520 -39.85 6.70 -33.19
C LEU A 520 -40.03 5.76 -34.38
N VAL A 521 -38.96 5.13 -34.89
CA VAL A 521 -39.05 4.22 -36.05
C VAL A 521 -39.81 2.93 -35.73
N SER A 522 -39.62 2.36 -34.54
CA SER A 522 -40.37 1.19 -34.10
C SER A 522 -41.88 1.50 -34.03
N ALA A 523 -42.24 2.69 -33.56
CA ALA A 523 -43.63 3.14 -33.57
C ALA A 523 -44.16 3.41 -34.98
N MET A 524 -43.35 3.99 -35.88
CA MET A 524 -43.71 4.17 -37.30
C MET A 524 -44.07 2.84 -37.98
N LEU A 525 -43.35 1.78 -37.64
CA LEU A 525 -43.59 0.41 -38.12
C LEU A 525 -44.81 -0.26 -37.48
N GLY A 526 -45.37 0.34 -36.42
CA GLY A 526 -46.52 -0.18 -35.69
C GLY A 526 -46.17 -1.29 -34.68
N GLU A 527 -44.90 -1.44 -34.31
CA GLU A 527 -44.46 -2.44 -33.30
C GLU A 527 -45.00 -2.11 -31.90
N PHE A 528 -45.16 -0.82 -31.60
CA PHE A 528 -45.89 -0.32 -30.44
C PHE A 528 -46.49 1.07 -30.74
N SER A 529 -47.47 1.49 -29.95
CA SER A 529 -48.03 2.84 -30.01
C SER A 529 -48.24 3.37 -28.61
N THR A 530 -47.87 4.64 -28.40
CA THR A 530 -48.06 5.37 -27.14
C THR A 530 -48.83 6.66 -27.43
N VAL A 531 -49.13 7.45 -26.40
CA VAL A 531 -49.70 8.79 -26.57
C VAL A 531 -48.77 9.72 -27.37
N TYR A 532 -47.46 9.46 -27.32
CA TYR A 532 -46.44 10.28 -27.95
C TYR A 532 -45.93 9.72 -29.28
N TYR A 533 -45.99 8.40 -29.49
CA TYR A 533 -45.46 7.74 -30.68
C TYR A 533 -46.51 6.87 -31.37
N GLY A 534 -46.59 6.97 -32.71
CA GLY A 534 -47.62 6.30 -33.50
C GLY A 534 -47.19 5.96 -34.93
N PRO A 535 -47.95 5.10 -35.61
CA PRO A 535 -47.57 4.53 -36.89
C PRO A 535 -47.67 5.50 -38.08
N LEU A 536 -46.99 5.13 -39.17
CA LEU A 536 -47.21 5.76 -40.47
C LEU A 536 -48.51 5.23 -41.08
N THR A 537 -49.45 6.14 -41.33
CA THR A 537 -50.78 5.79 -41.87
C THR A 537 -50.72 5.24 -43.30
N ASN A 538 -49.67 5.58 -44.05
CA ASN A 538 -49.43 5.13 -45.41
C ASN A 538 -48.28 4.11 -45.52
N LEU A 539 -47.86 3.48 -44.43
CA LEU A 539 -46.72 2.56 -44.41
C LEU A 539 -46.77 1.49 -45.51
N ASN A 540 -47.94 0.92 -45.79
CA ASN A 540 -48.13 -0.13 -46.80
C ASN A 540 -48.14 0.38 -48.26
N LYS A 541 -48.04 1.70 -48.48
CA LYS A 541 -48.12 2.32 -49.81
C LYS A 541 -46.79 2.94 -50.25
N ILE A 542 -45.88 3.24 -49.31
CA ILE A 542 -44.56 3.85 -49.57
C ILE A 542 -43.73 2.92 -50.47
N MET A 543 -43.03 3.47 -51.48
CA MET A 543 -42.23 2.73 -52.47
C MET A 543 -42.95 1.65 -53.30
N GLY A 544 -44.28 1.54 -53.23
CA GLY A 544 -45.07 0.68 -54.11
C GLY A 544 -44.61 -0.79 -54.13
N ARG A 545 -43.94 -1.22 -55.21
CA ARG A 545 -43.47 -2.61 -55.41
C ARG A 545 -42.34 -3.00 -54.46
N ASP A 546 -41.52 -2.03 -54.03
CA ASP A 546 -40.37 -2.26 -53.15
C ASP A 546 -40.73 -2.06 -51.66
N ASN A 547 -42.03 -1.94 -51.34
CA ASN A 547 -42.53 -1.67 -49.99
C ASN A 547 -42.11 -2.71 -48.96
N VAL A 548 -41.97 -3.98 -49.36
CA VAL A 548 -41.53 -5.06 -48.45
C VAL A 548 -40.07 -4.82 -48.04
N GLU A 549 -39.18 -4.58 -49.01
CA GLU A 549 -37.77 -4.29 -48.77
C GLU A 549 -37.59 -2.98 -47.99
N PHE A 550 -38.40 -1.96 -48.27
CA PHE A 550 -38.45 -0.71 -47.52
C PHE A 550 -38.73 -0.96 -46.03
N ARG A 551 -39.78 -1.73 -45.71
CA ARG A 551 -40.15 -2.04 -44.31
C ARG A 551 -39.09 -2.87 -43.61
N GLU A 552 -38.51 -3.85 -44.28
CA GLU A 552 -37.41 -4.66 -43.73
C GLU A 552 -36.17 -3.81 -43.44
N THR A 553 -35.81 -2.90 -44.34
CA THR A 553 -34.66 -2.01 -44.19
C THR A 553 -34.88 -1.01 -43.06
N LEU A 554 -36.09 -0.45 -42.95
CA LEU A 554 -36.47 0.45 -41.86
C LEU A 554 -36.47 -0.27 -40.50
N SER A 555 -36.92 -1.53 -40.45
CA SER A 555 -36.83 -2.37 -39.24
C SER A 555 -35.37 -2.68 -38.88
N LYS A 556 -34.53 -3.06 -39.85
CA LYS A 556 -33.07 -3.28 -39.63
C LYS A 556 -32.40 -2.03 -39.07
N PHE A 557 -32.77 -0.86 -39.58
CA PHE A 557 -32.27 0.42 -39.09
C PHE A 557 -32.69 0.69 -37.64
N SER A 558 -33.95 0.44 -37.27
CA SER A 558 -34.40 0.55 -35.87
C SER A 558 -33.58 -0.35 -34.92
N HIS A 559 -33.36 -1.61 -35.33
CA HIS A 559 -32.52 -2.55 -34.58
C HIS A 559 -31.06 -2.06 -34.50
N SER A 560 -30.50 -1.56 -35.60
CA SER A 560 -29.15 -0.97 -35.63
C SER A 560 -29.00 0.17 -34.62
N MET A 561 -29.98 1.07 -34.55
CA MET A 561 -29.96 2.19 -33.59
C MET A 561 -30.03 1.72 -32.14
N LYS A 562 -30.90 0.74 -31.84
CA LYS A 562 -30.96 0.12 -30.51
C LYS A 562 -29.60 -0.45 -30.09
N TYR A 563 -29.01 -1.30 -30.93
CA TYR A 563 -27.75 -1.97 -30.59
C TYR A 563 -26.56 -1.02 -30.58
N ALA A 564 -26.53 -0.01 -31.45
CA ALA A 564 -25.51 1.03 -31.43
C ALA A 564 -25.56 1.84 -30.13
N GLY A 565 -26.76 2.21 -29.66
CA GLY A 565 -26.95 2.88 -28.37
C GLY A 565 -26.51 2.02 -27.18
N GLU A 566 -26.89 0.74 -27.16
CA GLU A 566 -26.46 -0.21 -26.12
C GLU A 566 -24.93 -0.40 -26.08
N ILE A 567 -24.29 -0.52 -27.25
CA ILE A 567 -22.83 -0.69 -27.36
C ILE A 567 -22.10 0.56 -26.89
N ILE A 568 -22.52 1.75 -27.32
CA ILE A 568 -21.87 2.99 -26.91
C ILE A 568 -22.03 3.22 -25.41
N ASN A 569 -23.20 2.93 -24.83
CA ASN A 569 -23.37 3.04 -23.39
C ASN A 569 -22.45 2.08 -22.62
N ALA A 570 -22.28 0.85 -23.12
CA ALA A 570 -21.34 -0.11 -22.54
C ALA A 570 -19.86 0.30 -22.74
N LEU A 571 -19.50 0.88 -23.89
CA LEU A 571 -18.16 1.43 -24.16
C LEU A 571 -17.84 2.59 -23.23
N LYS A 572 -18.79 3.51 -23.01
CA LYS A 572 -18.66 4.63 -22.06
C LYS A 572 -18.33 4.14 -20.65
N GLU A 573 -18.97 3.06 -20.19
CA GLU A 573 -18.61 2.43 -18.91
C GLU A 573 -17.15 1.94 -18.93
N ILE A 574 -16.72 1.21 -19.96
CA ILE A 574 -15.36 0.66 -20.06
C ILE A 574 -14.30 1.78 -20.11
N ASP A 575 -14.58 2.83 -20.87
CA ASP A 575 -13.75 4.01 -21.06
C ASP A 575 -13.56 4.79 -19.74
N SER A 576 -14.59 4.83 -18.87
CA SER A 576 -14.51 5.45 -17.54
C SER A 576 -13.51 4.75 -16.58
N TYR A 577 -13.19 3.48 -16.82
CA TYR A 577 -12.26 2.69 -16.00
C TYR A 577 -10.81 2.71 -16.51
N ARG A 578 -10.45 3.56 -17.49
CA ARG A 578 -9.05 3.73 -17.97
C ARG A 578 -8.21 4.70 -17.10
N VAL A 579 -8.73 5.13 -15.95
CA VAL A 579 -8.03 5.99 -14.97
C VAL A 579 -7.11 5.19 -14.06
#